data_AF-A0A831SII8-F1
#
_entry.id   AF-A0A831SII8-F1
#
_cell.length_a   1.000
_cell.length_b   1.000
_cell.length_c   1.000
_cell.angle_alpha   90.00
_cell.angle_beta   90.00
_cell.angle_gamma   90.00
#
_symmetry.space_group_name_H-M   'P 1'
#
loop_
_entity.id
_entity.type
_entity.pdbx_description
1 polymer ?
#
loop_
_entity_poly.entity_id
_entity_poly.type
_entity_poly.pdbx_seq_one_letter_code
_entity_poly.pdbx_strand_id
1 'polypeptide(L)'
;MKFKRWCKQHDIEVIYTPPFYPQAKGKVERCIRTFVEEYLRLQKVFDSVADILEDFVYWFNNRRYHLGIYGYPADVYLRKQNVTDVT
;
A
#
# COMPACT_ATOMS: atom_id res chain seq x y z
N MET A 1 17.49 17.50 7.07
CA MET A 1 18.32 16.44 7.69
C MET A 1 17.57 15.52 8.67
N LYS A 2 16.48 15.95 9.34
CA LYS A 2 15.79 15.16 10.38
C LYS A 2 15.29 13.79 9.89
N PHE A 3 14.64 13.72 8.73
CA PHE A 3 14.09 12.48 8.17
C PHE A 3 15.16 11.40 7.90
N LYS A 4 16.21 11.72 7.14
CA LYS A 4 17.29 10.75 6.83
C LYS A 4 17.98 10.20 8.08
N ARG A 5 18.15 11.04 9.12
CA ARG A 5 18.71 10.59 10.40
C ARG A 5 17.78 9.61 11.11
N TRP A 6 16.49 9.89 11.13
CA TRP A 6 15.49 8.98 11.68
C TRP A 6 15.49 7.64 10.93
N CYS A 7 15.48 7.64 9.59
CA CYS A 7 15.58 6.41 8.80
C CYS A 7 16.82 5.58 9.14
N LYS A 8 17.99 6.25 9.27
CA LYS A 8 19.24 5.57 9.66
C LYS A 8 19.17 4.93 11.05
N GLN A 9 18.46 5.55 12.00
CA GLN A 9 18.27 5.00 13.34
C GLN A 9 17.35 3.77 13.37
N HIS A 10 16.57 3.56 12.31
CA HIS A 10 15.64 2.45 12.17
C HIS A 10 16.06 1.45 11.09
N ASP A 11 17.32 1.49 10.65
CA ASP A 11 17.87 0.62 9.60
C ASP A 11 17.09 0.68 8.27
N ILE A 12 16.56 1.86 7.94
CA ILE A 12 15.83 2.13 6.69
C ILE A 12 16.73 2.85 5.70
N GLU A 13 16.97 2.22 4.55
CA GLU A 13 17.59 2.88 3.39
C GLU A 13 16.57 3.75 2.65
N VAL A 14 16.93 5.01 2.39
CA VAL A 14 16.06 5.96 1.67
C VAL A 14 16.47 6.04 0.20
N ILE A 15 15.62 5.49 -0.68
CA ILE A 15 15.81 5.52 -2.13
C ILE A 15 14.82 6.51 -2.74
N TYR A 16 15.32 7.45 -3.54
CA TYR A 16 14.49 8.42 -4.26
C TYR A 16 14.36 8.03 -5.73
N THR A 17 13.16 8.21 -6.28
CA THR A 17 12.93 8.06 -7.72
C THR A 17 13.63 9.18 -8.49
N PRO A 18 14.16 8.91 -9.70
CA PRO A 18 14.65 9.98 -10.57
C PRO A 18 13.58 11.07 -10.80
N PRO A 19 13.99 12.33 -11.00
CA PRO A 19 13.07 13.38 -11.40
C PRO A 19 12.40 13.02 -12.73
N PHE A 20 11.14 13.42 -12.89
CA PHE A 20 10.32 13.16 -14.10
C PHE A 20 10.12 11.68 -14.44
N TYR A 21 10.18 10.79 -13.44
CA TYR A 21 9.98 9.35 -13.62
C TYR A 21 8.75 8.83 -12.85
N PRO A 22 7.51 9.17 -13.29
CA PRO A 22 6.29 8.80 -12.59
C PRO A 22 6.05 7.28 -12.51
N GLN A 23 6.59 6.51 -13.47
CA GLN A 23 6.40 5.06 -13.54
C GLN A 23 6.88 4.33 -12.28
N ALA A 24 7.93 4.85 -11.61
CA ALA A 24 8.41 4.27 -10.35
C ALA A 24 7.41 4.40 -9.19
N LYS A 25 6.43 5.29 -9.28
CA LYS A 25 5.41 5.52 -8.25
C LYS A 25 4.07 4.88 -8.57
N GLY A 26 3.96 4.17 -9.70
CA GLY A 26 2.69 3.68 -10.24
C GLY A 26 1.90 2.79 -9.27
N LYS A 27 2.56 2.04 -8.38
CA LYS A 27 1.86 1.24 -7.36
C LYS A 27 1.18 2.11 -6.30
N VAL A 28 1.86 3.13 -5.80
CA VAL A 28 1.30 4.09 -4.85
C VAL A 28 0.17 4.88 -5.50
N GLU A 29 0.39 5.38 -6.72
CA GLU A 29 -0.63 6.11 -7.48
C GLU A 29 -1.86 5.24 -7.78
N ARG A 30 -1.67 3.97 -8.12
CA ARG A 30 -2.79 3.02 -8.31
C ARG A 30 -3.55 2.78 -7.02
N CYS A 31 -2.87 2.68 -5.87
CA CYS A 31 -3.52 2.54 -4.57
C CYS A 31 -4.40 3.76 -4.26
N ILE A 32 -3.86 4.98 -4.43
CA ILE A 32 -4.60 6.24 -4.24
C ILE A 32 -5.80 6.30 -5.17
N ARG A 33 -5.62 5.98 -6.46
CA ARG A 33 -6.71 5.96 -7.43
C ARG A 33 -7.80 4.97 -7.03
N THR A 34 -7.43 3.77 -6.59
CA THR A 34 -8.38 2.77 -6.10
C THR A 34 -9.16 3.29 -4.88
N PHE A 35 -8.50 3.94 -3.93
CA PHE A 35 -9.18 4.57 -2.79
C PHE A 35 -10.23 5.58 -3.25
N VAL A 36 -9.87 6.46 -4.17
CA VAL A 36 -10.75 7.52 -4.66
C VAL A 36 -11.89 6.98 -5.54
N GLU A 37 -11.57 6.12 -6.51
CA GLU A 37 -12.51 5.73 -7.56
C GLU A 37 -13.36 4.51 -7.21
N GLU A 38 -12.77 3.53 -6.54
CA GLU A 38 -13.43 2.24 -6.28
C GLU A 38 -13.98 2.16 -4.85
N TYR A 39 -13.42 2.91 -3.91
CA TYR A 39 -13.85 2.86 -2.51
C TYR A 39 -14.71 4.07 -2.13
N LEU A 40 -14.18 5.30 -2.23
CA LEU A 40 -14.89 6.51 -1.84
C LEU A 40 -16.15 6.79 -2.68
N ARG A 41 -16.05 6.69 -4.02
CA ARG A 41 -17.19 6.99 -4.90
C ARG A 41 -18.34 5.98 -4.81
N LEU A 42 -18.12 4.80 -4.24
CA LEU A 42 -19.13 3.74 -4.14
C LEU A 42 -19.83 3.68 -2.78
N GLN A 43 -19.35 4.42 -1.78
CA GLN A 43 -19.89 4.42 -0.41
C GLN A 43 -20.74 5.67 -0.17
N LYS A 44 -21.88 5.51 0.53
CA LYS A 44 -22.93 6.55 0.57
C LYS A 44 -22.85 7.51 1.76
N VAL A 45 -22.33 7.12 2.93
CA VAL A 45 -22.19 7.99 4.12
C VAL A 45 -21.10 7.42 5.02
N PHE A 46 -20.29 8.29 5.63
CA PHE A 46 -19.26 7.91 6.60
C PHE A 46 -19.29 8.87 7.79
N ASP A 47 -19.02 8.34 8.98
CA ASP A 47 -19.07 9.11 10.24
C ASP A 47 -17.77 9.90 10.49
N SER A 48 -16.62 9.36 10.11
CA SER A 48 -15.32 10.04 10.21
C SER A 48 -14.31 9.60 9.13
N VAL A 49 -13.31 10.43 8.85
CA VAL A 49 -12.25 10.12 7.87
C VAL A 49 -11.33 8.99 8.35
N ALA A 50 -11.15 8.84 9.66
CA ALA A 50 -10.31 7.78 10.21
C ALA A 50 -10.91 6.40 9.94
N ASP A 51 -12.22 6.26 10.19
CA ASP A 51 -12.95 5.01 9.98
C ASP A 51 -12.93 4.60 8.50
N ILE A 52 -13.04 5.57 7.59
CA ILE A 52 -12.92 5.36 6.14
C ILE A 52 -11.57 4.73 5.78
N LEU A 53 -10.48 5.22 6.36
CA LEU A 53 -9.13 4.75 6.04
C LEU A 53 -8.90 3.34 6.58
N GLU A 54 -9.35 3.05 7.80
CA GLU A 54 -9.22 1.72 8.39
C GLU A 54 -10.01 0.69 7.58
N ASP A 55 -11.28 0.98 7.26
CA ASP A 55 -12.11 0.08 6.46
C ASP A 55 -11.55 -0.10 5.05
N PHE A 56 -11.02 0.97 4.43
CA PHE A 56 -10.37 0.89 3.14
C PHE A 56 -9.15 -0.03 3.19
N VAL A 57 -8.26 0.15 4.18
CA VAL A 57 -7.05 -0.66 4.32
C VAL A 57 -7.42 -2.13 4.51
N TYR A 58 -8.42 -2.41 5.35
CA TYR A 58 -8.90 -3.77 5.55
C TYR A 58 -9.47 -4.37 4.27
N TRP A 59 -10.36 -3.65 3.57
CA TRP A 59 -10.95 -4.10 2.31
C TRP A 59 -9.89 -4.32 1.22
N PHE A 60 -8.98 -3.35 1.04
CA PHE A 60 -7.94 -3.39 0.00
C PHE A 60 -7.01 -4.60 0.18
N ASN A 61 -6.68 -4.94 1.43
CA ASN A 61 -5.74 -6.02 1.72
C ASN A 61 -6.40 -7.40 1.77
N ASN A 62 -7.66 -7.50 2.21
CA ASN A 62 -8.30 -8.80 2.53
C ASN A 62 -9.50 -9.16 1.65
N ARG A 63 -10.13 -8.19 0.97
CA ARG A 63 -11.38 -8.41 0.22
C ARG A 63 -11.28 -8.06 -1.25
N ARG A 64 -10.29 -7.25 -1.63
CA ARG A 64 -10.03 -6.90 -3.03
C ARG A 64 -9.08 -7.93 -3.65
N TYR A 65 -9.59 -8.75 -4.55
CA TYR A 65 -8.74 -9.64 -5.36
C TYR A 65 -7.92 -8.81 -6.35
N HIS A 66 -6.58 -8.93 -6.29
CA HIS A 66 -5.69 -8.13 -7.12
C HIS A 66 -5.16 -8.97 -8.30
N LEU A 67 -5.71 -8.72 -9.50
CA LEU A 67 -5.37 -9.46 -10.73
C LEU A 67 -3.87 -9.51 -11.04
N GLY A 68 -3.15 -8.39 -10.88
CA GLY A 68 -1.72 -8.34 -11.18
C GLY A 68 -0.80 -9.14 -10.25
N ILE A 69 -1.32 -9.69 -9.14
CA ILE A 69 -0.58 -10.58 -8.23
C ILE A 69 -1.34 -11.90 -8.00
N TYR A 70 -2.46 -12.10 -8.69
CA TYR A 70 -3.34 -13.26 -8.57
C TYR A 70 -3.64 -13.67 -7.12
N GLY A 71 -4.06 -12.72 -6.29
CA GLY A 71 -4.38 -12.99 -4.89
C GLY A 71 -4.84 -11.77 -4.12
N TYR A 72 -5.12 -11.97 -2.83
CA TYR A 72 -5.34 -10.89 -1.86
C TYR A 72 -3.99 -10.39 -1.33
N PRO A 73 -3.75 -9.07 -1.25
CA PRO A 73 -2.47 -8.54 -0.80
C PRO A 73 -1.99 -9.08 0.55
N ALA A 74 -2.89 -9.25 1.53
CA ALA A 74 -2.56 -9.82 2.83
C ALA A 74 -2.03 -11.25 2.71
N ASP A 75 -2.72 -12.11 1.95
CA ASP A 75 -2.31 -13.50 1.72
C ASP A 75 -0.95 -13.59 1.06
N VAL A 76 -0.70 -12.77 0.03
CA VAL A 76 0.59 -12.76 -0.69
C VAL A 76 1.72 -12.31 0.23
N TYR A 77 1.48 -11.33 1.10
CA TYR A 77 2.46 -10.87 2.09
C TYR A 77 2.78 -11.95 3.13
N LEU A 78 1.75 -12.57 3.72
CA LEU A 78 1.91 -13.60 4.75
C LEU A 78 2.56 -14.88 4.20
N ARG A 79 2.24 -15.28 2.95
CA ARG A 79 2.92 -16.39 2.29
C ARG A 79 4.42 -16.14 2.13
N LYS A 80 4.83 -14.91 1.81
CA LYS A 80 6.25 -14.55 1.73
C LYS A 80 6.96 -14.61 3.08
N GLN A 81 6.29 -14.26 4.18
CA GLN A 81 6.86 -14.37 5.52
C GLN A 81 7.07 -15.84 5.95
N ASN A 82 6.25 -16.76 5.44
CA ASN A 82 6.41 -18.20 5.68
C ASN A 82 7.48 -18.85 4.80
N VAL A 83 7.98 -18.14 3.78
CA VAL A 83 9.17 -18.53 3.01
C VAL A 83 10.35 -17.82 3.67
N THR A 84 10.78 -18.32 4.83
CA THR A 84 12.14 -18.02 5.32
C THR A 84 13.13 -18.49 4.28
N ASP A 85 14.01 -17.60 3.83
CA ASP A 85 15.07 -17.87 2.86
C ASP A 85 15.80 -19.18 3.15
N VAL A 86 15.44 -20.24 2.42
CA VAL A 86 16.28 -21.41 2.19
C VAL A 86 16.74 -21.31 0.74
N THR A 87 17.69 -20.43 0.46
CA THR A 87 18.83 -20.70 -0.44
C THR A 87 19.91 -19.64 -0.25
#